data_AF-A0A847B7R2-F1
#
_entry.id   AF-A0A847B7R2-F1
#
_cell.length_a   1.000
_cell.length_b   1.000
_cell.length_c   1.000
_cell.angle_alpha   90.00
_cell.angle_beta   90.00
_cell.angle_gamma   90.00
#
_symmetry.space_group_name_H-M   'P 1'
#
loop_
_entity.id
_entity.type
_entity.pdbx_description
1 polymer ?
#
loop_
_entity_poly.entity_id
_entity_poly.type
_entity_poly.pdbx_seq_one_letter_code
_entity_poly.pdbx_strand_id
1 'polypeptide(L)'
;MNFFRKNIKWILLGFFVLLNIFIILESTISGEISGELSSQFSNLAAEFINTLKPETINFENVEQFHGFIRKFFGHFLLFFGDGLLGFFTFHLLLKEKPLYVGFSIASACGLFIAVSSELIQLLIPERAGLLTDVLIDLLGYMIPLLLGYLIILIIDHRKNKSSQISE
;
A
#
# COMPACT_ATOMS: atom_id res chain seq x y z
N MET A 1 -7.44 18.43 23.26
CA MET A 1 -6.28 18.38 22.34
C MET A 1 -5.11 17.50 22.85
N ASN A 2 -4.92 17.34 24.18
CA ASN A 2 -3.81 16.52 24.74
C ASN A 2 -3.97 15.00 24.57
N PHE A 3 -5.20 14.48 24.55
CA PHE A 3 -5.44 13.04 24.37
C PHE A 3 -4.97 12.52 23.00
N PHE A 4 -5.40 13.18 21.91
CA PHE A 4 -5.03 12.79 20.55
C PHE A 4 -3.52 12.78 20.34
N ARG A 5 -2.82 13.85 20.75
CA ARG A 5 -1.36 13.91 20.59
C ARG A 5 -0.63 12.84 21.39
N LYS A 6 -1.11 12.49 22.59
CA LYS A 6 -0.51 11.45 23.42
C LYS A 6 -0.72 10.03 22.85
N ASN A 7 -1.87 9.81 22.20
CA ASN A 7 -2.31 8.49 21.77
C ASN A 7 -2.23 8.25 20.25
N ILE A 8 -1.81 9.23 19.46
CA ILE A 8 -1.80 9.14 17.99
C ILE A 8 -1.05 7.91 17.46
N LYS A 9 0.08 7.54 18.08
CA LYS A 9 0.86 6.36 17.69
C LYS A 9 0.10 5.04 17.88
N TRP A 10 -0.76 4.97 18.90
CA TRP A 10 -1.59 3.79 19.16
C TRP A 10 -2.81 3.75 18.24
N ILE A 11 -3.37 4.92 17.91
CA ILE A 11 -4.45 5.03 16.92
C ILE A 11 -3.93 4.59 15.54
N LEU A 12 -2.75 5.07 15.12
CA LEU A 12 -2.12 4.67 13.87
C LEU A 12 -1.78 3.18 13.85
N LEU A 13 -1.23 2.63 14.94
CA LEU A 13 -1.01 1.19 15.07
C LEU A 13 -2.33 0.41 14.93
N GLY A 14 -3.41 0.89 15.52
CA GLY A 14 -4.74 0.30 15.38
C GLY A 14 -5.20 0.27 13.92
N PHE A 15 -5.10 1.40 13.21
CA PHE A 15 -5.43 1.46 11.77
C PHE A 15 -4.53 0.57 10.92
N PHE A 16 -3.22 0.54 11.20
CA PHE A 16 -2.27 -0.34 10.52
C PHE A 16 -2.66 -1.81 10.68
N VAL A 17 -2.93 -2.26 11.91
CA VAL A 17 -3.36 -3.63 12.19
C VAL A 17 -4.70 -3.94 11.51
N LEU A 18 -5.67 -3.03 11.57
CA LEU A 18 -6.97 -3.22 10.93
C LEU A 18 -6.86 -3.33 9.41
N LEU A 19 -6.01 -2.51 8.77
CA LEU A 19 -5.79 -2.59 7.33
C LEU A 19 -5.10 -3.91 6.94
N ASN A 20 -4.15 -4.38 7.75
CA ASN A 20 -3.50 -5.68 7.54
C ASN A 20 -4.48 -6.84 7.69
N ILE A 21 -5.37 -6.80 8.69
CA ILE A 21 -6.46 -7.77 8.81
C ILE A 21 -7.34 -7.72 7.56
N PHE A 22 -7.70 -6.53 7.09
CA PHE A 22 -8.49 -6.36 5.88
C PHE A 22 -7.80 -6.96 4.64
N ILE A 23 -6.50 -6.71 4.43
CA ILE A 23 -5.72 -7.31 3.34
C ILE A 23 -5.76 -8.84 3.38
N ILE A 24 -5.63 -9.43 4.57
CA ILE A 24 -5.70 -10.88 4.75
C ILE A 24 -7.11 -11.40 4.42
N LEU A 25 -8.17 -10.70 4.85
CA LEU A 25 -9.54 -11.08 4.52
C LEU A 25 -9.80 -11.01 3.02
N GLU A 26 -9.38 -9.93 2.34
CA GLU A 26 -9.47 -9.80 0.87
C GLU A 26 -8.73 -10.93 0.15
N SER A 27 -7.61 -11.40 0.70
CA SER A 27 -6.84 -12.52 0.16
C SER A 27 -7.58 -13.86 0.23
N THR A 28 -8.61 -13.97 1.09
CA THR A 28 -9.46 -15.17 1.20
C THR A 28 -10.68 -15.15 0.26
N ILE A 29 -10.93 -14.03 -0.44
CA ILE A 29 -12.07 -13.88 -1.36
C ILE A 29 -11.74 -14.54 -2.70
N SER A 30 -12.68 -15.32 -3.24
CA SER A 30 -12.52 -16.02 -4.52
C SER A 30 -12.20 -15.09 -5.69
N GLY A 31 -11.56 -15.68 -6.72
CA GLY A 31 -11.24 -14.98 -7.96
C GLY A 31 -12.47 -14.33 -8.61
N GLU A 32 -13.57 -15.09 -8.76
CA GLU A 32 -14.85 -14.62 -9.29
C GLU A 32 -15.39 -13.38 -8.57
N ILE A 33 -15.62 -13.45 -7.25
CA ILE A 33 -16.21 -12.34 -6.48
C ILE A 33 -15.33 -11.09 -6.56
N SER A 34 -14.01 -11.26 -6.40
CA SER A 34 -13.06 -10.15 -6.49
C SER A 34 -12.97 -9.55 -7.90
N GLY A 35 -13.12 -10.40 -8.92
CA GLY A 35 -13.14 -10.03 -10.32
C GLY A 35 -14.39 -9.25 -10.69
N GLU A 36 -15.55 -9.66 -10.18
CA GLU A 36 -16.82 -8.97 -10.41
C GLU A 36 -16.80 -7.54 -9.84
N LEU A 37 -16.37 -7.38 -8.58
CA LEU A 37 -16.24 -6.06 -7.95
C LEU A 37 -15.28 -5.16 -8.74
N SER A 38 -14.11 -5.70 -9.13
CA SER A 38 -13.13 -4.96 -9.94
C SER A 38 -13.68 -4.60 -11.32
N SER A 39 -14.50 -5.47 -11.92
CA SER A 39 -15.09 -5.25 -13.24
C SER A 39 -16.10 -4.11 -13.22
N GLN A 40 -16.89 -3.96 -12.16
CA GLN A 40 -17.81 -2.82 -12.00
C GLN A 40 -17.07 -1.49 -12.00
N PHE A 41 -16.01 -1.35 -11.20
CA PHE A 41 -15.18 -0.14 -11.18
C PHE A 41 -14.46 0.09 -12.51
N SER A 42 -13.98 -0.97 -13.12
CA SER A 42 -13.34 -0.89 -14.43
C SER A 42 -14.32 -0.42 -15.51
N ASN A 43 -15.55 -0.92 -15.53
CA ASN A 43 -16.56 -0.49 -16.51
C ASN A 43 -16.86 0.99 -16.37
N LEU A 44 -17.03 1.49 -15.14
CA LEU A 44 -17.20 2.92 -14.89
C LEU A 44 -16.00 3.74 -15.38
N ALA A 45 -14.78 3.26 -15.14
CA ALA A 45 -13.56 3.93 -15.61
C ALA A 45 -13.46 3.90 -17.15
N ALA A 46 -13.81 2.79 -17.78
CA ALA A 46 -13.80 2.63 -19.23
C ALA A 46 -14.82 3.56 -19.91
N GLU A 47 -16.03 3.66 -19.37
CA GLU A 47 -17.06 4.59 -19.84
C GLU A 47 -16.60 6.05 -19.75
N PHE A 48 -15.98 6.43 -18.62
CA PHE A 48 -15.44 7.76 -18.44
C PHE A 48 -14.32 8.07 -19.45
N ILE A 49 -13.37 7.15 -19.65
CA ILE A 49 -12.28 7.31 -20.60
C ILE A 49 -12.82 7.43 -22.04
N ASN A 50 -13.77 6.58 -22.42
CA ASN A 50 -14.38 6.60 -23.75
C ASN A 50 -15.23 7.86 -23.98
N THR A 51 -15.77 8.48 -22.93
CA THR A 51 -16.43 9.79 -23.01
C THR A 51 -15.44 10.90 -23.39
N LEU A 52 -14.21 10.85 -22.87
CA LEU A 52 -13.16 11.82 -23.21
C LEU A 52 -12.52 11.55 -24.57
N LYS A 53 -12.31 10.28 -24.90
CA LYS A 53 -11.72 9.84 -26.16
C LYS A 53 -12.35 8.50 -26.58
N PRO A 54 -13.30 8.52 -27.54
CA PRO A 54 -13.98 7.32 -28.00
C PRO A 54 -13.02 6.23 -28.48
N GLU A 55 -13.44 4.97 -28.31
CA GLU A 55 -12.72 3.75 -28.72
C GLU A 55 -11.35 3.51 -28.04
N THR A 56 -11.03 4.24 -26.97
CA THR A 56 -9.79 4.02 -26.20
C THR A 56 -9.82 2.67 -25.46
N ILE A 57 -10.94 2.35 -24.81
CA ILE A 57 -11.19 1.03 -24.22
C ILE A 57 -12.27 0.33 -25.06
N ASN A 58 -11.93 -0.82 -25.63
CA ASN A 58 -12.77 -1.55 -26.58
C ASN A 58 -12.65 -3.06 -26.35
N PHE A 59 -13.38 -3.87 -27.13
CA PHE A 59 -13.42 -5.32 -26.97
C PHE A 59 -12.04 -6.01 -27.08
N GLU A 60 -11.06 -5.39 -27.75
CA GLU A 60 -9.72 -5.97 -27.89
C GLU A 60 -8.87 -5.82 -26.62
N ASN A 61 -9.11 -4.77 -25.82
CA ASN A 61 -8.27 -4.44 -24.67
C ASN A 61 -9.01 -4.41 -23.32
N VAL A 62 -10.33 -4.61 -23.30
CA VAL A 62 -11.16 -4.51 -22.10
C VAL A 62 -10.74 -5.50 -21.01
N GLU A 63 -10.39 -6.74 -21.36
CA GLU A 63 -9.92 -7.74 -20.39
C GLU A 63 -8.58 -7.35 -19.75
N GLN A 64 -7.65 -6.80 -20.55
CA GLN A 64 -6.38 -6.31 -20.03
C GLN A 64 -6.58 -5.10 -19.12
N PHE A 65 -7.52 -4.22 -19.48
CA PHE A 65 -7.89 -3.08 -18.67
C PHE A 65 -8.51 -3.51 -17.32
N HIS A 66 -9.42 -4.48 -17.33
CA HIS A 66 -9.95 -5.10 -16.10
C HIS A 66 -8.84 -5.68 -15.22
N GLY A 67 -7.93 -6.46 -15.83
CA GLY A 67 -6.79 -7.04 -15.13
C GLY A 67 -5.87 -5.96 -14.51
N PHE A 68 -5.65 -4.86 -15.24
CA PHE A 68 -4.88 -3.71 -14.76
C PHE A 68 -5.56 -3.03 -13.57
N ILE A 69 -6.85 -2.69 -13.67
CA ILE A 69 -7.60 -2.04 -12.58
C ILE A 69 -7.59 -2.91 -11.33
N ARG A 70 -7.81 -4.23 -11.47
CA ARG A 70 -7.74 -5.16 -10.35
C ARG A 70 -6.38 -5.11 -9.65
N LYS A 71 -5.28 -5.22 -10.40
CA LYS A 71 -3.91 -5.13 -9.84
C LYS A 71 -3.60 -3.76 -9.27
N PHE A 72 -4.10 -2.69 -9.88
CA PHE A 72 -3.82 -1.34 -9.42
C PHE A 72 -4.54 -1.04 -8.09
N PHE A 73 -5.81 -1.40 -7.94
CA PHE A 73 -6.58 -1.09 -6.73
C PHE A 73 -6.41 -2.15 -5.63
N GLY A 74 -6.46 -3.43 -5.98
CA GLY A 74 -6.44 -4.56 -5.03
C GLY A 74 -5.05 -4.92 -4.53
N HIS A 75 -4.01 -4.62 -5.30
CA HIS A 75 -2.62 -4.88 -4.94
C HIS A 75 -1.89 -3.56 -4.68
N PHE A 76 -1.61 -2.79 -5.73
CA PHE A 76 -0.73 -1.61 -5.60
C PHE A 76 -1.26 -0.55 -4.61
N LEU A 77 -2.48 -0.04 -4.80
CA LEU A 77 -3.02 1.09 -4.03
C LEU A 77 -3.35 0.69 -2.59
N LEU A 78 -3.85 -0.54 -2.38
CA LEU A 78 -4.12 -1.07 -1.06
C LEU A 78 -2.84 -1.16 -0.23
N PHE A 79 -1.78 -1.74 -0.79
CA PHE A 79 -0.47 -1.81 -0.15
C PHE A 79 0.23 -0.45 -0.05
N PHE A 80 -0.06 0.50 -0.96
CA PHE A 80 0.40 1.89 -0.82
C PHE A 80 -0.18 2.57 0.41
N GLY A 81 -1.48 2.41 0.66
CA GLY A 81 -2.11 2.88 1.88
C GLY A 81 -1.47 2.26 3.12
N ASP A 82 -1.19 0.95 3.07
CA ASP A 82 -0.55 0.23 4.16
C ASP A 82 0.90 0.68 4.41
N GLY A 83 1.71 0.86 3.36
CA GLY A 83 3.08 1.37 3.47
C GLY A 83 3.15 2.79 4.05
N LEU A 84 2.17 3.65 3.71
CA LEU A 84 2.05 4.97 4.30
C LEU A 84 1.69 4.92 5.79
N LEU A 85 0.73 4.06 6.18
CA LEU A 85 0.39 3.82 7.58
C LEU A 85 1.55 3.19 8.35
N GLY A 86 2.26 2.23 7.74
CA GLY A 86 3.46 1.60 8.28
C GLY A 86 4.54 2.63 8.57
N PHE A 87 4.84 3.53 7.62
CA PHE A 87 5.76 4.65 7.81
C PHE A 87 5.41 5.47 9.06
N PHE A 88 4.19 6.01 9.14
CA PHE A 88 3.80 6.86 10.26
C PHE A 88 3.77 6.10 11.59
N THR A 89 3.30 4.85 11.58
CA THR A 89 3.22 3.98 12.76
C THR A 89 4.60 3.71 13.34
N PHE A 90 5.52 3.18 12.53
CA PHE A 90 6.85 2.80 13.01
C PHE A 90 7.75 4.02 13.27
N HIS A 91 7.62 5.10 12.50
CA HIS A 91 8.32 6.35 12.79
C HIS A 91 7.93 6.92 14.15
N LEU A 92 6.64 6.93 14.51
CA LEU A 92 6.18 7.49 15.79
C LEU A 92 6.37 6.54 16.98
N LEU A 93 6.21 5.23 16.80
CA LEU A 93 6.44 4.24 17.85
C LEU A 93 7.92 4.14 18.22
N LEU A 94 8.81 4.23 17.23
CA LEU A 94 10.25 4.04 17.38
C LEU A 94 11.03 5.35 17.26
N LYS A 95 10.39 6.50 17.55
CA LYS A 95 11.01 7.83 17.42
C LYS A 95 12.31 8.02 18.22
N GLU A 96 12.49 7.26 19.30
CA GLU A 96 13.70 7.29 20.14
C GLU A 96 14.81 6.34 19.62
N LYS A 97 14.53 5.58 18.57
CA LYS A 97 15.48 4.66 17.93
C LYS A 97 16.06 5.30 16.67
N PRO A 98 17.23 4.83 16.21
CA PRO A 98 17.74 5.22 14.91
C PRO A 98 16.72 4.97 13.80
N LEU A 99 16.67 5.89 12.83
CA LEU A 99 15.68 5.88 11.75
C LEU A 99 15.62 4.53 10.99
N TYR A 100 16.78 3.90 10.77
CA TYR A 100 16.88 2.61 10.08
C TYR A 100 16.13 1.49 10.81
N VAL A 101 15.98 1.54 12.14
CA VAL A 101 15.27 0.50 12.90
C VAL A 101 13.79 0.50 12.54
N GLY A 102 13.17 1.69 12.48
CA GLY A 102 11.79 1.82 12.06
C GLY A 102 11.59 1.38 10.61
N PHE A 103 12.51 1.79 9.72
CA PHE A 103 12.47 1.39 8.32
C PHE A 103 12.59 -0.12 8.13
N SER A 104 13.51 -0.78 8.84
CA SER A 104 13.71 -2.23 8.76
C SER A 104 12.50 -3.01 9.26
N ILE A 105 11.92 -2.62 10.40
CA ILE A 105 10.73 -3.29 10.94
C ILE A 105 9.54 -3.09 10.00
N ALA A 106 9.31 -1.86 9.54
CA ALA A 106 8.23 -1.56 8.60
C ALA A 106 8.37 -2.35 7.29
N SER A 107 9.58 -2.43 6.74
CA SER A 107 9.86 -3.20 5.52
C SER A 107 9.63 -4.69 5.73
N ALA A 108 10.02 -5.23 6.88
CA ALA A 108 9.78 -6.64 7.23
C ALA A 108 8.28 -6.95 7.34
N CYS A 109 7.49 -6.05 7.93
CA CYS A 109 6.03 -6.19 7.95
C CYS A 109 5.42 -6.16 6.55
N GLY A 110 5.82 -5.20 5.71
CA GLY A 110 5.32 -5.11 4.33
C GLY A 110 5.64 -6.36 3.51
N LEU A 111 6.88 -6.87 3.61
CA LEU A 111 7.27 -8.12 2.96
C LEU A 111 6.47 -9.31 3.50
N PHE A 112 6.32 -9.41 4.81
CA PHE A 112 5.57 -10.50 5.42
C PHE A 112 4.13 -10.53 4.92
N ILE A 113 3.48 -9.38 4.82
CA ILE A 113 2.07 -9.28 4.43
C ILE A 113 1.89 -9.51 2.93
N ALA A 114 2.75 -8.94 2.09
CA ALA A 114 2.72 -9.16 0.63
C ALA A 114 2.96 -10.63 0.25
N VAL A 115 3.85 -11.32 0.97
CA VAL A 115 4.05 -12.76 0.75
C VAL A 115 2.87 -13.56 1.30
N SER A 116 2.37 -13.21 2.49
CA SER A 116 1.27 -13.95 3.13
C SER A 116 -0.03 -13.84 2.34
N SER A 117 -0.37 -12.67 1.79
CA SER A 117 -1.58 -12.48 0.97
C SER A 117 -1.60 -13.43 -0.23
N GLU A 118 -0.49 -13.50 -0.97
CA GLU A 118 -0.38 -14.36 -2.16
C GLU A 118 -0.25 -15.84 -1.81
N LEU A 119 0.40 -16.20 -0.69
CA LEU A 119 0.41 -17.58 -0.19
C LEU A 119 -0.99 -18.06 0.22
N ILE A 120 -1.79 -17.20 0.84
CA ILE A 120 -3.19 -17.51 1.19
C ILE A 120 -3.99 -17.73 -0.10
N GLN A 121 -3.80 -16.87 -1.10
CA GLN A 121 -4.48 -16.98 -2.40
C GLN A 121 -4.21 -18.30 -3.12
N LEU A 122 -3.06 -18.96 -2.92
CA LEU A 122 -2.81 -20.30 -3.47
C LEU A 122 -3.80 -21.37 -2.99
N LEU A 123 -4.46 -21.13 -1.85
CA LEU A 123 -5.44 -22.04 -1.25
C LEU A 123 -6.88 -21.68 -1.66
N ILE A 124 -7.08 -20.59 -2.41
CA ILE A 124 -8.39 -20.06 -2.75
C ILE A 124 -8.74 -20.40 -4.20
N PRO A 125 -9.97 -20.85 -4.49
CA PRO A 125 -10.41 -21.11 -5.86
C PRO A 125 -10.22 -19.90 -6.78
N GLU A 126 -9.77 -20.17 -8.01
CA GLU A 126 -9.61 -19.18 -9.09
C GLU A 126 -8.61 -18.06 -8.78
N ARG A 127 -7.75 -18.29 -7.79
CA ARG A 127 -6.59 -17.48 -7.47
C ARG A 127 -5.33 -18.30 -7.77
N ALA A 128 -4.35 -17.65 -8.39
CA ALA A 128 -3.13 -18.32 -8.84
C ALA A 128 -1.93 -18.11 -7.91
N GLY A 129 -1.99 -17.13 -6.99
CA GLY A 129 -0.86 -16.72 -6.15
C GLY A 129 0.38 -16.39 -6.99
N LEU A 130 0.50 -15.17 -7.50
CA LEU A 130 1.52 -14.83 -8.49
C LEU A 130 2.69 -14.09 -7.86
N LEU A 131 3.93 -14.49 -8.22
CA LEU A 131 5.11 -13.73 -7.83
C LEU A 131 5.05 -12.29 -8.33
N THR A 132 4.45 -12.04 -9.50
CA THR A 132 4.24 -10.68 -10.00
C THR A 132 3.35 -9.85 -9.08
N ASP A 133 2.38 -10.48 -8.42
CA ASP A 133 1.44 -9.80 -7.53
C ASP A 133 2.13 -9.47 -6.20
N VAL A 134 2.96 -10.38 -5.66
CA VAL A 134 3.87 -10.08 -4.53
C VAL A 134 4.77 -8.87 -4.83
N LEU A 135 5.31 -8.78 -6.05
CA LEU A 135 6.16 -7.65 -6.44
C LEU A 135 5.36 -6.34 -6.53
N ILE A 136 4.11 -6.39 -7.02
CA ILE A 136 3.24 -5.22 -7.08
C ILE A 136 2.87 -4.75 -5.66
N ASP A 137 2.54 -5.67 -4.76
CA ASP A 137 2.27 -5.41 -3.35
C ASP A 137 3.47 -4.76 -2.66
N LEU A 138 4.66 -5.35 -2.86
CA LEU A 138 5.91 -4.79 -2.34
C LEU A 138 6.20 -3.40 -2.89
N LEU A 139 5.99 -3.15 -4.18
CA LEU A 139 6.17 -1.82 -4.77
C LEU A 139 5.17 -0.82 -4.18
N GLY A 140 3.90 -1.22 -4.07
CA GLY A 140 2.85 -0.45 -3.42
C GLY A 140 3.27 -0.02 -2.03
N TYR A 141 3.72 -0.96 -1.20
CA TYR A 141 4.15 -0.70 0.19
C TYR A 141 5.46 0.10 0.30
N MET A 142 6.47 -0.25 -0.49
CA MET A 142 7.82 0.31 -0.34
C MET A 142 7.94 1.75 -0.84
N ILE A 143 7.19 2.16 -1.87
CA ILE A 143 7.23 3.53 -2.40
C ILE A 143 6.90 4.59 -1.33
N PRO A 144 5.73 4.57 -0.66
CA PRO A 144 5.39 5.56 0.36
C PRO A 144 6.30 5.45 1.59
N LEU A 145 6.74 4.24 1.93
CA LEU A 145 7.71 4.02 3.01
C LEU A 145 9.04 4.74 2.74
N LEU A 146 9.65 4.48 1.58
CA LEU A 146 10.91 5.09 1.18
C LEU A 146 10.80 6.60 1.06
N LEU A 147 9.71 7.11 0.46
CA LEU A 147 9.47 8.54 0.36
C LEU A 147 9.37 9.20 1.74
N GLY A 148 8.62 8.59 2.67
CA GLY A 148 8.48 9.10 4.03
C GLY A 148 9.84 9.21 4.74
N TYR A 149 10.64 8.15 4.70
CA TYR A 149 11.97 8.14 5.32
C TYR A 149 12.96 9.09 4.63
N LEU A 150 12.94 9.19 3.30
CA LEU A 150 13.76 10.15 2.55
C LEU A 150 13.45 11.59 2.96
N ILE A 151 12.16 11.92 3.12
CA ILE A 151 11.73 13.25 3.58
C ILE A 151 12.31 13.55 4.98
N ILE A 152 12.27 12.59 5.91
CA ILE A 152 12.85 12.78 7.25
C ILE A 152 14.36 13.02 7.17
N LEU A 153 15.08 12.22 6.39
CA LEU A 153 16.53 12.40 6.19
C LEU A 153 16.87 13.78 5.62
N ILE A 154 16.09 14.29 4.66
CA ILE A 154 16.27 15.63 4.09
C ILE A 154 16.02 16.72 5.14
N ILE A 155 14.97 16.56 5.96
CA ILE A 155 14.61 17.52 7.02
C ILE A 155 15.72 17.58 8.08
N ASP A 156 16.21 16.43 8.53
CA ASP A 156 17.25 16.35 9.57
C ASP A 156 18.59 16.90 9.07
N HIS A 157 18.95 16.62 7.82
CA HIS A 157 20.14 17.19 7.20
C HIS A 157 20.08 18.73 7.14
N ARG A 158 18.92 19.30 6.80
CA ARG A 158 18.72 20.77 6.76
C ARG A 158 18.79 21.41 8.14
N LYS A 159 18.23 20.78 9.17
CA LYS A 159 18.29 21.28 10.56
C LYS A 159 19.71 21.34 11.07
N ASN A 160 20.48 20.26 10.89
CA ASN A 160 21.87 20.19 11.35
C ASN A 160 22.76 21.26 10.69
N LYS A 161 22.54 21.53 9.39
CA LYS A 161 23.26 22.60 8.68
C LYS A 161 22.92 24.00 9.19
N SER A 162 21.67 24.26 9.56
CA SER A 162 21.25 25.55 10.11
C SER A 162 21.88 25.81 11.49
N SER A 163 21.98 24.79 12.34
CA SER A 163 22.59 24.93 13.67
C SER A 163 24.09 25.24 13.62
N GLN A 164 24.81 24.71 12.62
CA GLN A 164 26.24 24.98 12.41
C GLN A 164 26.55 26.41 11.90
N ILE A 165 25.57 27.12 11.33
CA ILE A 165 25.75 28.50 10.83
C ILE A 165 25.49 29.53 11.93
N SER A 166 24.79 29.15 13.01
CA SER A 166 24.45 30.01 14.15
C SER A 166 25.44 29.96 15.32
N GLU A 167 26.44 29.09 15.27
CA GLU A 167 27.57 28.99 16.22
C GLU A 167 28.81 29.70 15.66
#